data_AF-A0A518U7H5-F1
#
_entry.id   AF-A0A518U7H5-F1
#
_cell.length_a   1.000
_cell.length_b   1.000
_cell.length_c   1.000
_cell.angle_alpha   90.00
_cell.angle_beta   90.00
_cell.angle_gamma   90.00
#
_symmetry.space_group_name_H-M   'P 1'
#
loop_
_entity.id
_entity.type
_entity.pdbx_description
1 polymer ?
#
loop_
_entity_poly.entity_id
_entity_poly.type
_entity_poly.pdbx_seq_one_letter_code
_entity_poly.pdbx_strand_id
1 'polypeptide(L)'
;MKAKTLIATSAFLTLVACSSTPSKSELDAEVRRLCAIDGGVKVYETVGLPASEFNQWGQVKMYQERVENKAAYQHDAKRTVMEFFVGATYVVKTEIFYLRTGSPSLHRYKVEVIRRLDRKLLGESTGYSRGGGDLPGPWQPSSFSCSQEYGDIPLLTRIFFKE
;
A
#
# COMPACT_ATOMS: atom_id res chain seq x y z
N MET A 1 21.97 53.76 -50.47
CA MET A 1 21.97 54.23 -49.06
C MET A 1 20.73 53.69 -48.34
N LYS A 2 20.98 52.80 -47.36
CA LYS A 2 20.18 52.47 -46.14
C LYS A 2 18.66 52.26 -46.26
N ALA A 3 18.25 51.01 -46.40
CA ALA A 3 16.96 50.53 -45.89
C ALA A 3 17.15 50.04 -44.45
N LYS A 4 16.27 50.50 -43.55
CA LYS A 4 16.34 50.31 -42.10
C LYS A 4 15.89 48.90 -41.73
N THR A 5 16.77 48.16 -41.07
CA THR A 5 16.54 46.84 -40.49
C THR A 5 15.46 46.92 -39.40
N LEU A 6 14.37 46.18 -39.60
CA LEU A 6 13.33 45.97 -38.59
C LEU A 6 13.89 45.11 -37.45
N ILE A 7 13.83 45.64 -36.23
CA ILE A 7 14.09 44.91 -34.99
C ILE A 7 12.87 44.00 -34.76
N ALA A 8 12.99 42.72 -35.11
CA ALA A 8 12.03 41.70 -34.73
C ALA A 8 12.40 41.17 -33.33
N THR A 9 11.82 41.78 -32.31
CA THR A 9 11.69 41.22 -30.96
C THR A 9 10.82 39.95 -31.04
N SER A 10 11.44 38.80 -31.30
CA SER A 10 10.75 37.51 -31.22
C SER A 10 10.81 36.99 -29.79
N ALA A 11 9.62 36.88 -29.20
CA ALA A 11 9.37 36.52 -27.82
C ALA A 11 9.98 35.16 -27.45
N PHE A 12 10.70 35.15 -26.32
CA PHE A 12 10.96 33.96 -25.53
C PHE A 12 9.61 33.42 -25.02
N LEU A 13 8.91 32.62 -25.82
CA LEU A 13 7.88 31.71 -25.29
C LEU A 13 8.63 30.58 -24.58
N THR A 14 8.95 30.78 -23.31
CA THR A 14 9.26 29.67 -22.42
C THR A 14 8.00 28.80 -22.34
N LEU A 15 8.02 27.69 -23.07
CA LEU A 15 7.13 26.55 -22.83
C LEU A 15 7.41 26.04 -21.41
N VAL A 16 6.79 26.67 -20.42
CA VAL A 16 6.60 26.07 -19.10
C VAL A 16 5.64 24.92 -19.33
N ALA A 17 6.20 23.76 -19.69
CA ALA A 17 5.46 22.52 -19.63
C ALA A 17 4.98 22.38 -18.19
N CYS A 18 3.69 22.66 -17.97
CA CYS A 18 3.00 22.47 -16.72
C CYS A 18 3.27 21.04 -16.25
N SER A 19 4.19 20.88 -15.31
CA SER A 19 4.34 19.68 -14.50
C SER A 19 3.20 19.73 -13.47
N SER A 20 1.97 19.65 -13.96
CA SER A 20 0.79 19.56 -13.11
C SER A 20 0.88 18.25 -12.36
N THR A 21 1.19 18.32 -11.07
CA THR A 21 1.08 17.16 -10.19
C THR A 21 -0.37 16.68 -10.19
N PRO A 22 -0.61 15.37 -10.18
CA PRO A 22 -1.97 14.85 -10.08
C PRO A 22 -2.69 15.44 -8.88
N SER A 23 -3.91 15.90 -9.11
CA SER A 23 -4.84 16.35 -8.09
C SER A 23 -5.26 15.19 -7.18
N LYS A 24 -5.81 15.55 -6.01
CA LYS A 24 -6.38 14.60 -5.06
C LYS A 24 -7.46 13.72 -5.70
N SER A 25 -8.36 14.31 -6.48
CA SER A 25 -9.45 13.59 -7.15
C SER A 25 -8.96 12.61 -8.21
N GLU A 26 -7.90 12.95 -8.95
CA GLU A 26 -7.30 12.04 -9.93
C GLU A 26 -6.69 10.82 -9.25
N LEU A 27 -5.99 11.01 -8.12
CA LEU A 27 -5.45 9.88 -7.37
C LEU A 27 -6.53 9.08 -6.62
N ASP A 28 -7.62 9.70 -6.18
CA ASP A 28 -8.76 8.96 -5.62
C ASP A 28 -9.41 8.06 -6.69
N ALA A 29 -9.54 8.56 -7.93
CA ALA A 29 -10.01 7.77 -9.06
C ALA A 29 -9.03 6.63 -9.40
N GLU A 30 -7.73 6.92 -9.37
CA GLU A 30 -6.70 5.91 -9.61
C GLU A 30 -6.67 4.83 -8.53
N VAL A 31 -6.82 5.20 -7.24
CA VAL A 31 -7.00 4.24 -6.15
C VAL A 31 -8.19 3.32 -6.46
N ARG A 32 -9.37 3.87 -6.79
CA ARG A 32 -10.55 3.04 -7.12
C ARG A 32 -10.26 2.09 -8.29
N ARG A 33 -9.60 2.58 -9.34
CA ARG A 33 -9.24 1.77 -10.52
C ARG A 33 -8.32 0.61 -10.13
N LEU A 34 -7.26 0.88 -9.36
CA LEU A 34 -6.32 -0.15 -8.91
C LEU A 34 -6.99 -1.16 -7.96
N CYS A 35 -7.80 -0.69 -7.01
CA CYS A 35 -8.58 -1.57 -6.14
C CYS A 35 -9.52 -2.50 -6.94
N ALA A 36 -10.11 -2.02 -8.04
CA ALA A 36 -10.97 -2.85 -8.88
C ALA A 36 -10.20 -3.91 -9.69
N ILE A 37 -8.90 -3.70 -9.95
CA ILE A 37 -8.06 -4.64 -10.71
C ILE A 37 -7.59 -5.79 -9.82
N ASP A 38 -6.98 -5.48 -8.67
CA ASP A 38 -6.36 -6.50 -7.81
C ASP A 38 -6.51 -6.24 -6.31
N GLY A 39 -7.33 -5.25 -5.92
CA GLY A 39 -7.63 -4.97 -4.52
C GLY A 39 -8.39 -6.11 -3.82
N GLY A 40 -8.24 -6.18 -2.50
CA GLY A 40 -8.95 -7.11 -1.63
C GLY A 40 -8.08 -8.27 -1.14
N VAL A 41 -8.72 -9.39 -0.82
CA VAL A 41 -8.10 -10.59 -0.24
C VAL A 41 -8.26 -11.76 -1.21
N LYS A 42 -7.16 -12.49 -1.44
CA LYS A 42 -7.14 -13.77 -2.15
C LYS A 42 -6.63 -14.85 -1.21
N VAL A 43 -7.43 -15.89 -1.01
CA VAL A 43 -7.05 -17.07 -0.21
C VAL A 43 -6.79 -18.23 -1.15
N TYR A 44 -5.63 -18.87 -1.00
CA TYR A 44 -5.23 -20.04 -1.76
C TYR A 44 -5.37 -21.33 -0.96
N GLU A 45 -5.19 -21.24 0.36
CA GLU A 45 -5.35 -22.37 1.28
C GLU A 45 -5.84 -21.86 2.64
N THR A 46 -6.83 -22.55 3.19
CA THR A 46 -7.33 -22.32 4.56
C THR A 46 -6.70 -23.33 5.52
N VAL A 47 -6.52 -22.93 6.77
CA VAL A 47 -5.86 -23.73 7.80
C VAL A 47 -6.70 -23.76 9.07
N GLY A 48 -7.00 -24.96 9.56
CA GLY A 48 -7.57 -25.16 10.89
C GLY A 48 -6.52 -24.93 11.97
N LEU A 49 -6.85 -24.11 12.97
CA LEU A 49 -6.04 -23.89 14.16
C LEU A 49 -6.83 -24.28 15.41
N PRO A 50 -6.17 -24.78 16.47
CA PRO A 50 -6.86 -25.09 17.70
C PRO A 50 -7.44 -23.83 18.34
N ALA A 51 -8.53 -24.00 19.09
CA ALA A 51 -9.23 -22.93 19.80
C ALA A 51 -8.30 -22.02 20.64
N SER A 52 -7.22 -22.58 21.17
CA SER A 52 -6.22 -21.85 21.96
C SER A 52 -5.51 -20.74 21.19
N GLU A 53 -5.45 -20.81 19.86
CA GLU A 53 -4.81 -19.82 18.98
C GLU A 53 -5.69 -18.61 18.67
N PHE A 54 -6.93 -18.57 19.17
CA PHE A 54 -7.84 -17.45 18.97
C PHE A 54 -8.07 -16.69 20.27
N ASN A 55 -8.06 -15.36 20.19
CA ASN A 55 -8.42 -14.50 21.31
C ASN A 55 -9.95 -14.48 21.50
N GLN A 56 -10.42 -13.79 22.54
CA GLN A 56 -11.85 -13.72 22.88
C GLN A 56 -12.74 -13.08 21.79
N TRP A 57 -12.14 -12.38 20.82
CA TRP A 57 -12.83 -11.76 19.69
C TRP A 57 -12.75 -12.61 18.40
N GLY A 58 -12.22 -13.83 18.48
CA GLY A 58 -12.08 -14.72 17.32
C GLY A 58 -10.94 -14.33 16.36
N GLN A 59 -10.03 -13.45 16.79
CA GLN A 59 -8.83 -13.13 16.01
C GLN A 59 -7.69 -14.08 16.39
N VAL A 60 -6.84 -14.42 15.42
CA VAL A 60 -5.66 -15.24 15.67
C VAL A 60 -4.71 -14.49 16.62
N LYS A 61 -4.44 -15.07 17.81
CA LYS A 61 -3.56 -14.51 18.85
C LYS A 61 -2.17 -14.19 18.32
N MET A 62 -1.68 -15.00 17.38
CA MET A 62 -0.38 -14.83 16.74
C MET A 62 -0.21 -13.44 16.05
N TYR A 63 -1.30 -12.69 15.81
CA TYR A 63 -1.24 -11.30 15.38
C TYR A 63 -0.67 -10.35 16.46
N GLN A 64 -0.99 -10.59 17.73
CA GLN A 64 -0.61 -9.73 18.86
C GLN A 64 0.88 -9.84 19.17
N GLU A 65 1.49 -10.99 18.88
CA GLU A 65 2.93 -11.27 19.07
C GLU A 65 3.84 -10.62 18.02
N ARG A 66 3.27 -9.85 17.08
CA ARG A 66 3.97 -9.23 15.95
C ARG A 66 5.10 -8.29 16.36
N VAL A 67 4.97 -7.63 17.51
CA VAL A 67 5.93 -6.59 17.94
C VAL A 67 7.26 -7.20 18.38
N GLU A 68 7.25 -8.41 18.95
CA GLU A 68 8.45 -9.06 19.48
C GLU A 68 9.16 -9.95 18.44
N ASN A 69 8.44 -10.41 17.42
CA ASN A 69 8.92 -11.40 16.46
C ASN A 69 9.25 -10.83 15.07
N LYS A 70 9.97 -9.71 15.03
CA LYS A 70 10.42 -9.10 13.77
C LYS A 70 11.50 -9.95 13.12
N ALA A 71 11.20 -10.55 11.97
CA ALA A 71 12.12 -11.40 11.23
C ALA A 71 13.04 -10.59 10.32
N ALA A 72 12.49 -9.60 9.62
CA ALA A 72 13.24 -8.76 8.70
C ALA A 72 12.61 -7.36 8.58
N TYR A 73 13.46 -6.38 8.30
CA TYR A 73 13.08 -5.02 7.97
C TYR A 73 13.96 -4.48 6.85
N GLN A 74 13.34 -4.02 5.77
CA GLN A 74 14.03 -3.34 4.70
C GLN A 74 13.25 -2.08 4.34
N HIS A 75 13.96 -0.97 4.21
CA HIS A 75 13.37 0.30 3.80
C HIS A 75 14.28 0.99 2.77
N ASP A 76 13.70 1.38 1.65
CA ASP A 76 14.32 2.20 0.62
C ASP A 76 13.34 3.29 0.15
N ALA A 77 13.78 4.14 -0.79
CA ALA A 77 13.00 5.28 -1.26
C ALA A 77 11.65 4.91 -1.93
N LYS A 78 11.49 3.67 -2.42
CA LYS A 78 10.30 3.21 -3.13
C LYS A 78 9.54 2.12 -2.38
N ARG A 79 10.15 1.49 -1.38
CA ARG A 79 9.57 0.31 -0.75
C ARG A 79 9.96 0.14 0.72
N THR A 80 8.99 -0.31 1.51
CA THR A 80 9.21 -0.85 2.85
C THR A 80 8.74 -2.30 2.87
N VAL A 81 9.58 -3.22 3.33
CA VAL A 81 9.24 -4.63 3.54
C VAL A 81 9.45 -4.97 5.01
N MET A 82 8.45 -5.63 5.60
CA MET A 82 8.47 -6.10 6.98
C MET A 82 8.05 -7.56 7.00
N GLU A 83 8.81 -8.40 7.68
CA GLU A 83 8.44 -9.79 7.89
C GLU A 83 8.31 -10.07 9.38
N PHE A 84 7.23 -10.77 9.74
CA PHE A 84 6.92 -11.15 11.10
C PHE A 84 6.68 -12.65 11.17
N PHE A 85 7.22 -13.29 12.20
CA PHE A 85 6.84 -14.67 12.50
C PHE A 85 5.50 -14.68 13.21
N VAL A 86 4.67 -15.65 12.83
CA VAL A 86 3.33 -15.90 13.37
C VAL A 86 3.38 -17.34 13.87
N GLY A 87 3.68 -17.48 15.17
CA GLY A 87 4.09 -18.74 15.77
C GLY A 87 5.37 -19.34 15.14
N ALA A 88 5.56 -20.64 15.31
CA ALA A 88 6.68 -21.36 14.70
C ALA A 88 6.47 -21.67 13.21
N THR A 89 5.24 -21.51 12.69
CA THR A 89 4.79 -22.15 11.45
C THR A 89 4.55 -21.19 10.29
N TYR A 90 4.29 -19.90 10.55
CA TYR A 90 3.91 -18.94 9.50
C TYR A 90 4.79 -17.69 9.49
N VAL A 91 4.89 -17.05 8.33
CA VAL A 91 5.49 -15.74 8.12
C VAL A 91 4.43 -14.84 7.51
N VAL A 92 4.26 -13.66 8.10
CA VAL A 92 3.46 -12.58 7.51
C VAL A 92 4.43 -11.56 6.95
N LYS A 93 4.39 -11.37 5.63
CA LYS A 93 5.19 -10.38 4.93
C LYS A 93 4.30 -9.21 4.53
N THR A 94 4.67 -8.02 4.95
CA THR A 94 4.02 -6.76 4.60
C THR A 94 4.94 -5.94 3.72
N GLU A 95 4.42 -5.46 2.60
CA GLU A 95 5.13 -4.61 1.65
C GLU A 95 4.33 -3.33 1.40
N ILE A 96 4.97 -2.19 1.59
CA ILE A 96 4.46 -0.88 1.17
C ILE A 96 5.28 -0.46 -0.04
N PHE A 97 4.64 -0.31 -1.20
CA PHE A 97 5.27 0.14 -2.44
C PHE A 97 4.76 1.53 -2.82
N TYR A 98 5.64 2.52 -2.86
CA TYR A 98 5.30 3.90 -3.19
C TYR A 98 5.28 4.08 -4.72
N LEU A 99 4.08 4.07 -5.29
CA LEU A 99 3.82 4.34 -6.71
C LEU A 99 4.08 5.82 -7.04
N ARG A 100 3.78 6.70 -6.09
CA ARG A 100 4.08 8.13 -6.15
C ARG A 100 4.40 8.65 -4.75
N THR A 101 5.48 9.41 -4.64
CA THR A 101 5.87 10.12 -3.42
C THR A 101 5.48 11.61 -3.49
N GLY A 102 5.47 12.29 -2.35
CA GLY A 102 5.12 13.72 -2.25
C GLY A 102 3.68 13.98 -1.77
N SER A 103 3.16 15.18 -2.04
CA SER A 103 1.80 15.58 -1.71
C SER A 103 1.02 15.92 -3.00
N PRO A 104 0.03 15.12 -3.43
CA PRO A 104 -0.37 13.86 -2.80
C PRO A 104 0.64 12.72 -3.03
N SER A 105 0.50 11.62 -2.30
CA SER A 105 1.24 10.36 -2.48
C SER A 105 0.27 9.26 -2.87
N LEU A 106 0.78 8.20 -3.51
CA LEU A 106 0.03 6.98 -3.83
C LEU A 106 0.91 5.78 -3.50
N HIS A 107 0.39 4.85 -2.73
CA HIS A 107 1.09 3.62 -2.39
C HIS A 107 0.19 2.39 -2.46
N ARG A 108 0.81 1.24 -2.69
CA ARG A 108 0.22 -0.09 -2.60
C ARG A 108 0.67 -0.73 -1.29
N TYR A 109 -0.29 -1.24 -0.53
CA TYR A 109 -0.09 -2.05 0.67
C TYR A 109 -0.37 -3.51 0.31
N LYS A 110 0.62 -4.38 0.41
CA LYS A 110 0.49 -5.82 0.15
C LYS A 110 0.84 -6.62 1.41
N VAL A 111 0.03 -7.61 1.73
CA VAL A 111 0.29 -8.58 2.81
C VAL A 111 0.26 -9.98 2.22
N GLU A 112 1.22 -10.81 2.61
CA GLU A 112 1.34 -12.22 2.20
C GLU A 112 1.46 -13.08 3.46
N VAL A 113 0.74 -14.21 3.51
CA VAL A 113 0.87 -15.21 4.58
C VAL A 113 1.50 -16.47 3.99
N ILE A 114 2.66 -16.86 4.52
CA ILE A 114 3.49 -17.93 3.98
C ILE A 114 3.69 -19.00 5.05
N ARG A 115 3.41 -20.26 4.73
CA ARG A 115 3.75 -21.40 5.59
C ARG A 115 5.24 -21.67 5.50
N ARG A 116 5.92 -21.77 6.65
CA ARG A 116 7.39 -21.88 6.73
C ARG A 116 7.90 -23.23 6.25
N LEU A 117 7.18 -24.31 6.55
CA LEU A 117 7.60 -25.68 6.29
C LEU A 117 7.89 -25.93 4.80
N ASP A 118 7.02 -25.44 3.93
CA ASP A 118 7.04 -25.68 2.49
C ASP A 118 7.13 -24.39 1.66
N ARG A 119 7.22 -23.22 2.32
CA ARG A 119 7.25 -21.88 1.69
C ARG A 119 6.01 -21.59 0.86
N LYS A 120 4.88 -22.26 1.10
CA LYS A 120 3.64 -22.07 0.35
C LYS A 120 2.93 -20.79 0.74
N LEU A 121 2.49 -20.01 -0.25
CA LEU A 121 1.64 -18.84 -0.08
C LEU A 121 0.20 -19.30 0.22
N LEU A 122 -0.29 -18.99 1.42
CA LEU A 122 -1.64 -19.36 1.87
C LEU A 122 -2.68 -18.32 1.44
N GLY A 123 -2.27 -17.06 1.35
CA GLY A 123 -3.09 -15.99 0.82
C GLY A 123 -2.33 -14.67 0.75
N GLU A 124 -2.92 -13.74 0.01
CA GLU A 124 -2.42 -12.37 -0.12
C GLU A 124 -3.56 -11.36 0.00
N SER A 125 -3.25 -10.16 0.47
CA SER A 125 -4.16 -9.03 0.44
C SER A 125 -3.47 -7.81 -0.12
N THR A 126 -4.14 -7.11 -1.03
CA THR A 126 -3.63 -5.90 -1.66
C THR A 126 -4.62 -4.77 -1.47
N GLY A 127 -4.11 -3.60 -1.12
CA GLY A 127 -4.86 -2.35 -1.11
C GLY A 127 -4.02 -1.20 -1.60
N TYR A 128 -4.69 -0.12 -1.96
CA TYR A 128 -4.08 1.11 -2.44
C TYR A 128 -4.57 2.26 -1.59
N SER A 129 -3.70 3.25 -1.41
CA SER A 129 -4.03 4.42 -0.61
C SER A 129 -3.32 5.66 -1.12
N ARG A 130 -4.07 6.76 -1.18
CA ARG A 130 -3.55 8.11 -1.36
C ARG A 130 -3.40 8.78 -0.01
N GLY A 131 -2.33 9.54 0.19
CA GLY A 131 -2.15 10.46 1.32
C GLY A 131 -1.83 11.88 0.86
N GLY A 132 -2.38 12.90 1.52
CA GLY A 132 -2.14 14.32 1.23
C GLY A 132 -2.80 14.83 -0.05
N GLY A 133 -2.22 15.89 -0.63
CA GLY A 133 -2.83 16.68 -1.70
C GLY A 133 -3.75 17.78 -1.19
N ASP A 134 -3.73 18.04 0.11
CA ASP A 134 -4.43 19.17 0.74
C ASP A 134 -3.55 20.43 0.72
N LEU A 135 -4.17 21.59 0.94
CA LEU A 135 -3.44 22.84 1.12
C LEU A 135 -2.45 22.71 2.30
N PRO A 136 -1.29 23.40 2.27
CA PRO A 136 -0.34 23.38 3.37
C PRO A 136 -0.94 24.04 4.62
N GLY A 137 -0.78 23.40 5.79
CA GLY A 137 -1.27 23.92 7.07
C GLY A 137 -1.07 22.95 8.23
N PRO A 138 -1.50 23.32 9.45
CA PRO A 138 -1.28 22.53 10.66
C PRO A 138 -2.17 21.28 10.79
N TRP A 139 -3.02 21.00 9.81
CA TRP A 139 -3.93 19.84 9.81
C TRP A 139 -3.25 18.56 9.32
N GLN A 140 -3.76 17.42 9.78
CA GLN A 140 -3.34 16.12 9.26
C GLN A 140 -3.71 16.00 7.78
N PRO A 141 -2.79 15.51 6.92
CA PRO A 141 -3.11 15.26 5.52
C PRO A 141 -4.24 14.25 5.39
N SER A 142 -5.17 14.52 4.48
CA SER A 142 -6.28 13.60 4.17
C SER A 142 -5.77 12.32 3.51
N SER A 143 -6.50 11.23 3.67
CA SER A 143 -6.22 9.96 3.00
C SER A 143 -7.46 9.43 2.27
N PHE A 144 -7.24 8.53 1.32
CA PHE A 144 -8.29 7.79 0.64
C PHE A 144 -7.75 6.42 0.26
N SER A 145 -8.51 5.38 0.56
CA SER A 145 -8.06 3.99 0.47
C SER A 145 -9.11 3.13 -0.22
N CYS A 146 -8.75 1.91 -0.61
CA CYS A 146 -9.74 0.95 -1.10
C CYS A 146 -10.91 0.81 -0.12
N SER A 147 -12.14 0.72 -0.64
CA SER A 147 -13.36 0.51 0.16
C SER A 147 -13.57 -0.95 0.57
N GLN A 148 -12.91 -1.89 -0.11
CA GLN A 148 -12.96 -3.32 0.21
C GLN A 148 -12.12 -3.62 1.45
N GLU A 149 -12.48 -4.66 2.20
CA GLU A 149 -11.63 -5.17 3.28
C GLU A 149 -10.31 -5.70 2.71
N TYR A 150 -9.21 -5.01 3.00
CA TYR A 150 -7.86 -5.43 2.69
C TYR A 150 -6.96 -5.30 3.92
N GLY A 151 -5.78 -5.88 3.82
CA GLY A 151 -4.77 -5.88 4.86
C GLY A 151 -4.67 -7.21 5.56
N ASP A 152 -3.94 -7.19 6.67
CA ASP A 152 -3.57 -8.38 7.44
C ASP A 152 -4.73 -8.98 8.23
N ILE A 153 -5.53 -8.19 8.93
CA ILE A 153 -6.66 -8.70 9.72
C ILE A 153 -7.67 -9.44 8.82
N PRO A 154 -8.19 -8.83 7.73
CA PRO A 154 -9.11 -9.55 6.84
C PRO A 154 -8.49 -10.79 6.19
N LEU A 155 -7.19 -10.75 5.88
CA LEU A 155 -6.48 -11.89 5.31
C LEU A 155 -6.37 -13.06 6.30
N LEU A 156 -5.91 -12.78 7.51
CA LEU A 156 -5.70 -13.80 8.54
C LEU A 156 -7.00 -14.46 8.96
N THR A 157 -8.08 -13.69 9.13
CA THR A 157 -9.40 -14.24 9.46
C THR A 157 -9.97 -15.14 8.36
N ARG A 158 -9.60 -14.93 7.09
CA ARG A 158 -10.05 -15.80 5.98
C ARG A 158 -9.16 -17.01 5.75
N ILE A 159 -7.88 -16.95 6.13
CA ILE A 159 -6.96 -18.10 6.05
C ILE A 159 -7.17 -19.04 7.23
N PHE A 160 -7.26 -18.51 8.45
CA PHE A 160 -7.27 -19.31 9.67
C PHE A 160 -8.67 -19.42 10.26
N PHE A 161 -9.14 -20.64 10.46
CA PHE A 161 -10.41 -20.92 11.11
C PHE A 161 -10.20 -21.83 12.33
N LYS A 162 -11.15 -21.79 13.25
CA LYS A 162 -11.14 -22.60 14.46
C LYS A 162 -11.56 -24.03 14.12
N GLU A 163 -10.69 -24.99 14.42
CA GLU A 163 -11.01 -26.43 14.36
C GLU A 163 -11.85 -26.88 15.57
#